data_AF-H9H2K0-F1
#
_entry.id   AF-H9H2K0-F1
#
_cell.length_a   1.000
_cell.length_b   1.000
_cell.length_c   1.000
_cell.angle_alpha   90.00
_cell.angle_beta   90.00
_cell.angle_gamma   90.00
#
_symmetry.space_group_name_H-M   'P 1'
#
loop_
_entity.id
_entity.type
_entity.pdbx_description
1 polymer ?
#
loop_
_entity_poly.entity_id
_entity_poly.type
_entity_poly.pdbx_seq_one_letter_code
_entity_poly.pdbx_strand_id
1 'polypeptide(L)'
;PSPRLVLQATAVDGEIHLRDVSAPGNRSSDGEWVAELRERRGPPLRKRVLSNDLRSMETPKWRRGDGYVGGPGHVRWSQPFLECRDGKFVPVWAVALSAAFYGLKPDLSPEFKGAVRVDIELRDVGIDQCDSGTGWFAGTHRCDLNSTQVPTPHRSQH
;
A
#
# COMPACT_ATOMS: atom_id res chain seq x y z
N PRO A 1 4.33 17.12 16.24
CA PRO A 1 5.46 17.28 15.29
C PRO A 1 5.35 16.28 14.14
N SER A 2 5.14 16.76 12.92
CA SER A 2 4.88 15.93 11.73
C SER A 2 6.11 15.81 10.84
N PRO A 3 6.51 14.59 10.41
CA PRO A 3 7.15 14.40 9.12
C PRO A 3 6.08 14.45 8.02
N ARG A 4 6.33 15.28 7.00
CA ARG A 4 5.43 15.63 5.89
C ARG A 4 5.88 14.98 4.58
N LEU A 5 6.09 13.67 4.55
CA LEU A 5 6.71 13.01 3.40
C LEU A 5 5.92 11.77 2.97
N VAL A 6 5.43 11.80 1.74
CA VAL A 6 4.85 10.64 1.05
C VAL A 6 5.74 10.40 -0.16
N LEU A 7 6.34 9.22 -0.27
CA LEU A 7 7.24 8.88 -1.37
C LEU A 7 6.55 7.91 -2.33
N GLN A 8 6.51 8.26 -3.60
CA GLN A 8 6.22 7.37 -4.70
C GLN A 8 7.55 6.74 -5.15
N ALA A 9 7.57 5.42 -5.30
CA ALA A 9 8.72 4.68 -5.80
C ALA A 9 8.37 4.05 -7.14
N THR A 10 9.17 4.30 -8.17
CA THR A 10 9.02 3.69 -9.50
C THR A 10 10.30 2.95 -9.82
N ALA A 11 10.20 1.65 -10.10
CA ALA A 11 11.33 0.85 -10.55
C ALA A 11 11.39 0.92 -12.09
N VAL A 12 12.47 1.47 -12.64
CA VAL A 12 12.69 1.61 -14.09
C VAL A 12 14.14 1.24 -14.38
N ASP A 13 14.38 0.37 -15.36
CA ASP A 13 15.72 -0.02 -15.82
C ASP A 13 16.68 -0.52 -14.72
N GLY A 14 16.14 -1.14 -13.67
CA GLY A 14 16.92 -1.64 -12.53
C GLY A 14 17.23 -0.58 -11.46
N GLU A 15 16.77 0.66 -11.64
CA GLU A 15 16.89 1.74 -10.66
C GLU A 15 15.54 2.02 -9.97
N ILE A 16 15.59 2.46 -8.70
CA ILE A 16 14.40 2.87 -7.94
C ILE A 16 14.38 4.40 -7.86
N HIS A 17 13.47 5.03 -8.59
CA HIS A 17 13.24 6.47 -8.52
C HIS A 17 12.25 6.80 -7.41
N LEU A 18 12.67 7.62 -6.45
CA LEU A 18 11.82 8.11 -5.37
C LEU A 18 11.37 9.55 -5.64
N ARG A 19 10.07 9.80 -5.53
CA ARG A 19 9.45 11.12 -5.71
C ARG A 19 8.61 11.50 -4.49
N ASP A 20 8.80 12.72 -3.99
CA ASP A 20 7.91 13.29 -2.97
C ASP A 20 6.57 13.72 -3.59
N VAL A 21 5.47 13.19 -3.05
CA VAL A 21 4.09 13.47 -3.45
C VAL A 21 3.26 14.05 -2.29
N SER A 22 3.92 14.67 -1.31
CA SER A 22 3.28 15.29 -0.13
C SER A 22 2.50 16.59 -0.40
N ALA A 23 2.58 17.17 -1.60
CA ALA A 23 2.00 18.48 -1.92
C ALA A 23 0.45 18.46 -2.05
N PRO A 24 -0.26 19.44 -1.45
CA PRO A 24 -1.72 19.57 -1.54
C PRO A 24 -2.11 19.99 -2.97
N GLY A 25 -2.61 19.03 -3.75
CA GLY A 25 -2.94 19.19 -5.17
C GLY A 25 -2.82 17.88 -5.94
N ASN A 26 -1.96 16.98 -5.46
CA ASN A 26 -1.83 15.61 -5.98
C ASN A 26 -2.74 14.65 -5.20
N ARG A 27 -4.05 14.95 -5.14
CA ARG A 27 -5.05 14.10 -4.45
C ARG A 27 -5.27 12.80 -5.22
N SER A 28 -4.30 11.90 -5.15
CA SER A 28 -4.54 10.49 -5.45
C SER A 28 -5.45 9.89 -4.38
N SER A 29 -6.19 8.83 -4.71
CA SER A 29 -7.04 8.10 -3.76
C SER A 29 -6.28 7.65 -2.50
N ASP A 30 -4.96 7.55 -2.61
CA ASP A 30 -4.06 7.06 -1.58
C ASP A 30 -3.74 8.14 -0.54
N GLY A 31 -3.78 9.43 -0.92
CA GLY A 31 -3.53 10.53 0.02
C GLY A 31 -4.56 10.62 1.15
N GLU A 32 -5.82 10.30 0.87
CA GLU A 32 -6.90 10.24 1.87
C GLU A 32 -6.70 9.09 2.85
N TRP A 33 -6.34 7.90 2.35
CA TRP A 33 -6.03 6.74 3.20
C TRP A 33 -4.76 6.93 4.03
N VAL A 34 -3.73 7.57 3.47
CA VAL A 34 -2.54 7.96 4.23
C VAL A 34 -2.90 8.94 5.35
N ALA A 35 -3.81 9.90 5.10
CA ALA A 35 -4.30 10.82 6.12
C ALA A 35 -5.05 10.07 7.24
N GLU A 36 -5.91 9.12 6.90
CA GLU A 36 -6.62 8.27 7.87
C GLU A 36 -5.66 7.48 8.77
N LEU A 37 -4.63 6.86 8.20
CA LEU A 37 -3.60 6.13 8.95
C LEU A 37 -2.84 7.04 9.92
N ARG A 38 -2.62 8.30 9.55
CA ARG A 38 -1.96 9.30 10.41
C ARG A 38 -2.82 9.71 11.60
N GLU A 39 -4.14 9.81 11.42
CA GLU A 39 -5.09 10.30 12.43
C GLU A 39 -5.50 9.25 13.49
N ARG A 40 -4.68 8.18 13.64
CA ARG A 40 -4.75 7.16 14.71
C ARG A 40 -5.96 6.21 14.65
N ARG A 41 -6.55 5.99 13.48
CA ARG A 41 -7.52 4.90 13.22
C ARG A 41 -6.98 3.78 12.33
N GLY A 42 -5.66 3.65 12.27
CA GLY A 42 -5.04 2.58 11.50
C GLY A 42 -5.37 1.19 12.08
N PRO A 43 -5.43 0.14 11.24
CA PRO A 43 -5.58 -1.24 11.69
C PRO A 43 -4.49 -1.63 12.72
N PRO A 44 -4.68 -2.70 13.52
CA PRO A 44 -3.67 -3.11 14.49
C PRO A 44 -2.34 -3.48 13.80
N LEU A 45 -1.23 -3.05 14.41
CA LEU A 45 0.13 -3.38 13.98
C LEU A 45 0.62 -4.63 14.69
N ARG A 46 1.39 -5.47 14.01
CA ARG A 46 2.04 -6.64 14.61
C ARG A 46 3.50 -6.32 14.91
N LYS A 47 3.92 -6.52 16.17
CA LYS A 47 5.32 -6.40 16.56
C LYS A 47 6.12 -7.57 15.98
N ARG A 48 7.25 -7.29 15.36
CA ARG A 48 8.21 -8.29 14.87
C ARG A 48 9.61 -7.90 15.30
N VAL A 49 10.42 -8.88 15.70
CA VAL A 49 11.85 -8.67 15.87
C VAL A 49 12.47 -8.71 14.48
N LEU A 50 12.94 -7.56 14.00
CA LEU A 50 13.72 -7.44 12.78
C LEU A 50 15.15 -7.85 13.08
N SER A 51 15.61 -8.93 12.45
CA SER A 51 17.02 -9.27 12.35
C SER A 51 17.69 -8.33 11.35
N ASN A 52 17.76 -7.03 11.68
CA ASN A 52 18.59 -6.08 10.94
C ASN A 52 19.89 -5.87 11.72
N ASP A 53 21.02 -5.79 11.00
CA ASP A 53 22.34 -5.52 11.57
C ASP A 53 22.49 -4.04 11.93
N LEU A 54 21.63 -3.59 12.83
CA LEU A 54 21.63 -2.24 13.41
C LEU A 54 22.86 -1.97 14.28
N ARG A 55 23.80 -2.93 14.41
CA ARG A 55 25.09 -2.71 15.08
C ARG A 55 25.94 -1.66 14.34
N SER A 56 25.73 -1.50 13.04
CA SER A 56 26.39 -0.48 12.21
C SER A 56 25.79 0.93 12.37
N MET A 57 24.54 1.03 12.83
CA MET A 57 23.91 2.31 13.13
C MET A 57 24.20 2.64 14.59
N GLU A 58 25.21 3.47 14.86
CA GLU A 58 25.57 4.02 16.19
C GLU A 58 24.42 4.82 16.82
N THR A 59 23.34 4.13 17.14
CA THR A 59 22.10 4.68 17.64
C THR A 59 21.91 4.15 19.04
N PRO A 60 22.15 4.98 20.07
CA PRO A 60 22.15 4.53 21.47
C PRO A 60 20.82 3.91 21.96
N LYS A 61 19.73 4.12 21.21
CA LYS A 61 18.35 3.87 21.65
C LYS A 61 17.82 2.46 21.35
N TRP A 62 18.44 1.67 20.48
CA TRP A 62 17.85 0.40 20.01
C TRP A 62 18.85 -0.76 20.00
N ARG A 63 19.17 -1.29 21.18
CA ARG A 63 20.03 -2.49 21.34
C ARG A 63 19.41 -3.79 20.77
N ARG A 64 18.13 -3.76 20.42
CA ARG A 64 17.35 -4.86 19.82
C ARG A 64 16.60 -4.29 18.61
N GLY A 65 16.71 -4.96 17.47
CA GLY A 65 15.99 -4.57 16.24
C GLY A 65 14.51 -4.89 16.35
N ASP A 66 13.78 -4.18 17.20
CA ASP A 66 12.33 -4.30 17.22
C ASP A 66 11.73 -3.46 16.06
N GLY A 67 10.71 -3.98 15.40
CA GLY A 67 9.98 -3.28 14.35
C GLY A 67 8.49 -3.62 14.37
N TYR A 68 7.71 -2.84 13.65
CA TYR A 68 6.30 -3.11 13.42
C TYR A 68 6.08 -3.40 11.95
N VAL A 69 5.33 -4.47 11.67
CA VAL A 69 4.87 -4.79 10.32
C VAL A 69 3.36 -4.62 10.30
N GLY A 70 2.88 -3.84 9.34
CA GLY A 70 1.47 -3.69 9.05
C GLY A 70 0.88 -4.98 8.53
N GLY A 71 -0.28 -5.39 9.07
CA GLY A 71 -1.09 -6.43 8.45
C GLY A 71 -1.75 -5.95 7.15
N PRO A 72 -2.61 -6.76 6.50
CA PRO A 72 -3.24 -6.44 5.22
C PRO A 72 -3.95 -5.08 5.17
N GLY A 73 -4.52 -4.60 6.28
CA GLY A 73 -5.18 -3.28 6.32
C GLY A 73 -4.23 -2.08 6.22
N HIS A 74 -2.92 -2.30 6.32
CA HIS A 74 -1.88 -1.28 6.10
C HIS A 74 -1.36 -1.30 4.67
N VAL A 75 -1.98 -2.11 3.82
CA VAL A 75 -1.72 -2.23 2.38
C VAL A 75 -3.00 -1.90 1.64
N ARG A 76 -2.88 -1.12 0.55
CA ARG A 76 -4.01 -0.72 -0.27
C ARG A 76 -3.68 -0.88 -1.74
N TRP A 77 -4.59 -1.51 -2.47
CA TRP A 77 -4.62 -1.48 -3.93
C TRP A 77 -5.50 -0.31 -4.41
N SER A 78 -5.06 0.42 -5.44
CA SER A 78 -5.90 1.40 -6.12
C SER A 78 -6.85 0.74 -7.11
N GLN A 79 -7.84 1.50 -7.58
CA GLN A 79 -8.50 1.17 -8.85
C GLN A 79 -7.49 1.28 -10.00
N PRO A 80 -7.68 0.55 -11.12
CA PRO A 80 -6.87 0.73 -12.32
C PRO A 80 -6.93 2.17 -12.83
N PHE A 81 -5.78 2.69 -13.28
CA PHE A 81 -5.66 4.03 -13.86
C PHE A 81 -4.72 4.03 -15.07
N LEU A 82 -4.81 5.07 -15.90
CA LEU A 82 -3.85 5.29 -16.99
C LEU A 82 -2.60 5.97 -16.45
N GLU A 83 -1.45 5.41 -16.76
CA GLU A 83 -0.16 5.95 -16.34
C GLU A 83 0.10 7.33 -16.96
N CYS A 84 0.72 8.21 -16.19
CA CYS A 84 1.01 9.58 -16.60
C CYS A 84 2.51 9.87 -16.49
N ARG A 85 3.18 10.04 -17.64
CA ARG A 85 4.60 10.37 -17.73
C ARG A 85 4.76 11.79 -18.24
N ASP A 86 5.47 12.63 -17.48
CA ASP A 86 5.71 14.05 -17.83
C ASP A 86 4.42 14.84 -18.13
N GLY A 87 3.35 14.54 -17.37
CA GLY A 87 2.04 15.19 -17.53
C GLY A 87 1.23 14.71 -18.74
N LYS A 88 1.67 13.65 -19.42
CA LYS A 88 0.98 13.04 -20.56
C LYS A 88 0.54 11.63 -20.21
N PHE A 89 -0.69 11.29 -20.57
CA PHE A 89 -1.15 9.91 -20.49
C PHE A 89 -0.34 9.04 -21.45
N VAL A 90 0.15 7.91 -20.95
CA VAL A 90 0.68 6.84 -21.76
C VAL A 90 -0.35 5.71 -21.81
N PRO A 91 -0.41 4.93 -22.91
CA PRO A 91 -1.42 3.87 -23.09
C PRO A 91 -1.09 2.60 -22.28
N VAL A 92 -0.77 2.79 -21.00
CA VAL A 92 -0.44 1.72 -20.06
C VAL A 92 -1.43 1.83 -18.90
N TRP A 93 -2.16 0.74 -18.66
CA TRP A 93 -3.00 0.60 -17.48
C TRP A 93 -2.14 0.13 -16.33
N ALA A 94 -2.24 0.81 -15.20
CA ALA A 94 -1.50 0.51 -13.99
C ALA A 94 -2.43 0.40 -12.78
N VAL A 95 -1.93 -0.25 -11.74
CA VAL A 95 -2.51 -0.28 -10.39
C VAL A 95 -1.45 0.14 -9.39
N ALA A 96 -1.85 0.82 -8.33
CA ALA A 96 -0.95 1.23 -7.27
C ALA A 96 -1.06 0.27 -6.09
N LEU A 97 0.08 -0.21 -5.61
CA LEU A 97 0.22 -0.88 -4.33
C LEU A 97 0.83 0.10 -3.33
N SER A 98 0.04 0.53 -2.35
CA SER A 98 0.48 1.41 -1.27
C SER A 98 0.64 0.64 0.03
N ALA A 99 1.72 0.87 0.76
CA ALA A 99 2.00 0.27 2.06
C ALA A 99 2.52 1.30 3.06
N ALA A 100 1.95 1.30 4.27
CA ALA A 100 2.39 2.17 5.35
C ALA A 100 3.62 1.62 6.07
N PHE A 101 4.53 2.49 6.46
CA PHE A 101 5.68 2.14 7.28
C PHE A 101 5.76 2.98 8.56
N TYR A 102 6.28 2.34 9.60
CA TYR A 102 6.24 2.84 10.96
C TYR A 102 7.65 2.84 11.53
N GLY A 103 7.97 3.91 12.26
CA GLY A 103 9.15 4.00 13.11
C GLY A 103 8.79 3.68 14.56
N LEU A 104 9.80 3.75 15.43
CA LEU A 104 9.64 3.59 16.88
C LEU A 104 9.83 4.91 17.60
N LYS A 105 8.94 5.20 18.54
CA LYS A 105 9.17 6.20 19.57
C LYS A 105 10.18 5.69 20.62
N PRO A 106 10.71 6.57 21.50
CA PRO A 106 11.60 6.15 22.59
C PRO A 106 10.98 5.12 23.54
N ASP A 107 9.66 5.12 23.70
CA ASP A 107 8.90 4.15 24.52
C ASP A 107 8.58 2.84 23.76
N LEU A 108 9.17 2.64 22.58
CA LEU A 108 8.93 1.52 21.65
C LEU A 108 7.51 1.45 21.09
N SER A 109 6.65 2.45 21.29
CA SER A 109 5.36 2.50 20.61
C SER A 109 5.53 2.84 19.12
N PRO A 110 4.66 2.33 18.23
CA PRO A 110 4.74 2.63 16.81
C PRO A 110 4.42 4.10 16.53
N GLU A 111 5.14 4.67 15.58
CA GLU A 111 4.94 6.02 15.06
C GLU A 111 4.79 5.94 13.53
N PHE A 112 3.67 6.39 12.99
CA PHE A 112 3.50 6.48 11.54
C PHE A 112 4.57 7.40 10.95
N LYS A 113 5.36 6.90 9.99
CA LYS A 113 6.42 7.67 9.35
C LYS A 113 6.11 8.05 7.91
N GLY A 114 5.29 7.25 7.23
CA GLY A 114 4.84 7.53 5.88
C GLY A 114 4.22 6.30 5.22
N ALA A 115 3.97 6.42 3.93
CA ALA A 115 3.61 5.31 3.07
C ALA A 115 4.50 5.33 1.82
N VAL A 116 4.75 4.13 1.30
CA VAL A 116 5.39 3.90 0.01
C VAL A 116 4.30 3.47 -0.95
N ARG A 117 4.32 4.02 -2.17
CA ARG A 117 3.46 3.61 -3.27
C ARG A 117 4.31 3.11 -4.43
N VAL A 118 3.93 1.97 -4.99
CA VAL A 118 4.51 1.43 -6.22
C VAL A 118 3.40 1.32 -7.26
N ASP A 119 3.60 1.90 -8.43
CA ASP A 119 2.71 1.73 -9.57
C ASP A 119 3.20 0.56 -10.41
N ILE A 120 2.29 -0.36 -10.73
CA ILE A 120 2.58 -1.63 -11.39
C ILE A 120 1.73 -1.69 -12.66
N GLU A 121 2.35 -2.01 -13.79
CA GLU A 121 1.60 -2.25 -15.03
C GLU A 121 0.63 -3.42 -14.83
N LEU A 122 -0.64 -3.22 -15.15
CA LEU A 122 -1.69 -4.22 -14.91
C LEU A 122 -1.44 -5.51 -15.69
N ARG A 123 -0.70 -5.42 -16.80
CA ARG A 123 -0.29 -6.56 -17.63
C ARG A 123 0.68 -7.52 -16.92
N ASP A 124 1.42 -7.00 -15.94
CA ASP A 124 2.41 -7.76 -15.18
C ASP A 124 1.83 -8.33 -13.87
N VAL A 125 0.55 -8.06 -13.59
CA VAL A 125 -0.14 -8.55 -12.40
C VAL A 125 -0.97 -9.78 -12.73
N GLY A 126 -0.56 -10.94 -12.20
CA GLY A 126 -1.40 -12.13 -12.18
C GLY A 126 -2.50 -12.01 -11.12
N ILE A 127 -3.74 -11.78 -11.54
CA ILE A 127 -4.89 -11.70 -10.64
C ILE A 127 -5.64 -13.04 -10.69
N ASP A 128 -5.54 -13.83 -9.62
CA ASP A 128 -6.36 -15.03 -9.42
C ASP A 128 -7.48 -14.72 -8.41
N GLN A 129 -8.69 -14.52 -8.92
CA GLN A 129 -9.88 -14.26 -8.11
C GLN A 129 -10.62 -15.54 -7.68
N CYS A 130 -10.23 -16.67 -8.25
CA CYS A 130 -10.83 -17.99 -8.03
C CYS A 130 -10.05 -18.79 -6.98
N ASP A 131 -8.85 -18.33 -6.61
CA ASP A 131 -8.07 -18.91 -5.52
C ASP A 131 -8.91 -19.00 -4.22
N SER A 132 -8.71 -20.11 -3.51
CA SER A 132 -9.31 -20.40 -2.20
C SER A 132 -8.38 -20.09 -1.02
N GLY A 133 -7.16 -19.64 -1.33
CA GLY A 133 -6.15 -19.21 -0.37
C GLY A 133 -6.42 -17.82 0.22
N THR A 134 -5.36 -17.21 0.77
CA THR A 134 -5.40 -15.91 1.46
C THR A 134 -4.84 -14.77 0.61
N GLY A 135 -4.77 -14.94 -0.71
CA GLY A 135 -4.29 -13.90 -1.63
C GLY A 135 -5.20 -12.65 -1.59
N TRP A 136 -4.65 -11.47 -1.92
CA TRP A 136 -5.43 -10.22 -1.89
C TRP A 136 -6.65 -10.22 -2.80
N PHE A 137 -6.61 -10.99 -3.89
CA PHE A 137 -7.69 -11.07 -4.87
C PHE A 137 -8.55 -12.35 -4.73
N ALA A 138 -8.17 -13.27 -3.84
CA ALA A 138 -8.91 -14.52 -3.62
C ALA A 138 -10.36 -14.22 -3.23
N GLY A 139 -11.32 -14.87 -3.89
CA GLY A 139 -12.75 -14.70 -3.62
C GLY A 139 -13.32 -13.31 -3.98
N THR A 140 -12.60 -12.48 -4.74
CA THR A 140 -13.08 -11.14 -5.15
C THR A 140 -13.90 -11.15 -6.45
N HIS A 141 -14.08 -12.32 -7.07
CA HIS A 141 -14.89 -12.46 -8.28
C HIS A 141 -16.36 -12.13 -7.98
N ARG A 142 -17.06 -11.56 -8.98
CA ARG A 142 -18.50 -11.28 -8.91
C ARG A 142 -19.34 -12.29 -9.71
N CYS A 143 -18.69 -13.23 -10.38
CA CYS A 143 -19.35 -14.26 -11.16
C CYS A 143 -19.90 -15.35 -10.25
N ASP A 144 -20.84 -16.14 -10.76
CA ASP A 144 -21.13 -17.44 -10.17
C ASP A 144 -19.91 -18.36 -10.33
N LEU A 145 -19.62 -19.23 -9.36
CA LEU A 145 -18.45 -20.11 -9.42
C LEU A 145 -18.59 -21.22 -10.48
N ASN A 146 -19.82 -21.57 -10.84
CA ASN A 146 -20.14 -22.65 -11.78
C ASN A 146 -20.58 -22.12 -13.15
N SER A 147 -20.49 -20.80 -13.39
CA SER A 147 -21.00 -20.15 -14.59
C SER A 147 -20.24 -18.84 -14.89
N THR A 148 -20.28 -18.37 -16.14
CA THR A 148 -19.70 -17.07 -16.51
C THR A 148 -20.66 -15.90 -16.25
N GLN A 149 -21.82 -16.16 -15.64
CA GLN A 149 -22.82 -15.13 -15.35
C GLN A 149 -22.44 -14.34 -14.10
N VAL A 150 -22.62 -13.02 -14.16
CA VAL A 150 -22.60 -12.15 -12.97
C VAL A 150 -24.04 -12.08 -12.47
N PRO A 151 -24.38 -12.63 -11.30
CA PRO A 151 -25.72 -12.52 -10.75
C PRO A 151 -26.10 -11.05 -10.63
N THR A 152 -27.20 -10.65 -11.28
CA THR A 152 -27.74 -9.31 -11.06
C THR A 152 -28.38 -9.28 -9.67
N PRO A 153 -28.19 -8.22 -8.87
CA PRO A 153 -28.93 -8.08 -7.63
C PRO A 153 -30.42 -8.08 -8.00
N HIS A 154 -31.15 -9.09 -7.53
CA HIS A 154 -32.59 -9.13 -7.70
C HIS A 154 -33.16 -7.84 -7.14
N ARG A 155 -33.68 -6.98 -8.03
CA ARG A 155 -34.44 -5.80 -7.64
C ARG A 155 -35.67 -6.33 -6.90
N SER A 156 -35.66 -6.26 -5.57
CA SER A 156 -36.84 -6.48 -4.75
C SER A 156 -37.92 -5.54 -5.28
N GLN A 157 -38.88 -6.10 -6.03
CA GLN A 157 -40.09 -5.38 -6.39
C GLN A 157 -40.89 -5.29 -5.09
N HIS A 158 -40.92 -4.09 -4.51
CA HIS A 158 -41.97 -3.68 -3.59
C HIS A 158 -43.16 -3.18 -4.39
#